data_AF-A0A917AU34-F1
#
_entry.id   AF-A0A917AU34-F1
#
_cell.length_a   1.000
_cell.length_b   1.000
_cell.length_c   1.000
_cell.angle_alpha   90.00
_cell.angle_beta   90.00
_cell.angle_gamma   90.00
#
_symmetry.space_group_name_H-M   'P 1'
#
loop_
_entity.id
_entity.type
_entity.pdbx_description
1 polymer ?
#
loop_
_entity_poly.entity_id
_entity_poly.type
_entity_poly.pdbx_seq_one_letter_code
_entity_poly.pdbx_strand_id
1 'polypeptide(L)' 'MNNISDELLIDSYYKAIDLDLHPDFIFLMESEIIRRSLQNKLNPSKCTIQKTTLQVHLETQPV' A
#
# COMPACT_ATOMS: atom_id res chain seq x y z
N MET A 1 4.03 10.03 -6.55
CA MET A 1 4.13 10.97 -5.41
C MET A 1 5.56 10.93 -4.88
N ASN A 2 6.51 11.61 -5.51
CA ASN A 2 7.94 11.27 -5.31
C ASN A 2 8.65 12.07 -4.20
N ASN A 3 8.00 13.11 -3.66
CA ASN A 3 8.59 14.01 -2.67
C ASN A 3 8.02 13.85 -1.25
N ILE A 4 7.17 12.85 -1.01
CA ILE A 4 6.68 12.52 0.33
C ILE A 4 7.40 11.29 0.87
N SER A 5 7.83 11.41 2.12
CA SER A 5 8.47 10.36 2.91
C SER A 5 7.51 9.20 3.16
N ASP A 6 8.06 8.01 3.43
CA ASP A 6 7.28 6.80 3.67
C ASP A 6 6.28 6.94 4.83
N GLU A 7 6.68 7.62 5.90
CA GLU A 7 5.82 7.90 7.06
C GLU A 7 4.64 8.80 6.69
N LEU A 8 4.89 9.86 5.93
CA LEU A 8 3.86 10.80 5.50
C LEU A 8 2.90 10.19 4.48
N LEU A 9 3.40 9.30 3.61
CA LEU A 9 2.56 8.54 2.69
C LEU A 9 1.57 7.63 3.44
N ILE A 10 2.03 6.93 4.47
CA ILE A 10 1.21 6.03 5.30
C ILE A 10 0.20 6.84 6.14
N ASP A 11 0.65 7.91 6.79
CA ASP A 11 -0.25 8.81 7.56
C ASP A 11 -1.34 9.40 6.66
N SER A 12 -0.95 9.87 5.47
CA SER A 12 -1.89 10.44 4.50
C SER A 12 -2.88 9.39 3.99
N TYR A 13 -2.46 8.13 3.83
CA TYR A 13 -3.33 7.02 3.46
C TYR A 13 -4.41 6.75 4.52
N TYR A 14 -4.02 6.67 5.79
CA TYR A 14 -4.98 6.48 6.86
C TYR A 14 -5.95 7.66 6.99
N LYS A 15 -5.44 8.89 6.87
CA LYS A 15 -6.28 10.08 6.83
C LYS A 15 -7.26 10.07 5.65
N ALA A 16 -6.84 9.60 4.48
CA ALA A 16 -7.71 9.49 3.33
C ALA A 16 -8.89 8.52 3.56
N ILE A 17 -8.64 7.41 4.26
CA ILE A 17 -9.69 6.47 4.69
C ILE A 17 -10.59 7.10 5.74
N ASP A 18 -10.02 7.70 6.78
CA ASP A 18 -10.78 8.25 7.90
C ASP A 18 -11.66 9.45 7.47
N LEU A 19 -11.26 10.15 6.39
CA LEU A 19 -12.02 11.22 5.75
C LEU A 19 -12.98 10.74 4.66
N ASP A 20 -13.08 9.42 4.43
CA ASP A 20 -13.90 8.82 3.37
C ASP A 20 -13.66 9.46 1.99
N LEU A 21 -12.39 9.68 1.66
CA LEU A 21 -12.01 10.23 0.36
C LEU A 21 -12.33 9.24 -0.76
N HIS A 22 -12.36 9.77 -1.99
CA HIS A 22 -12.73 8.98 -3.16
C HIS A 22 -11.92 7.67 -3.27
N PRO A 23 -12.56 6.51 -3.52
CA PRO A 23 -11.88 5.21 -3.58
C PRO A 23 -10.69 5.17 -4.55
N ASP A 24 -10.78 5.86 -5.70
CA ASP A 24 -9.66 5.94 -6.65
C ASP A 24 -8.43 6.66 -6.07
N PHE A 25 -8.65 7.65 -5.19
CA PHE A 25 -7.56 8.33 -4.51
C PHE A 25 -6.89 7.39 -3.50
N ILE A 26 -7.69 6.66 -2.71
CA ILE A 26 -7.21 5.65 -1.77
C ILE A 26 -6.42 4.57 -2.52
N PHE A 27 -6.94 4.07 -3.64
CA PHE A 27 -6.29 3.08 -4.49
C PHE A 27 -4.94 3.58 -5.06
N LEU A 28 -4.86 4.84 -5.47
CA LEU A 28 -3.61 5.44 -5.94
C LEU A 28 -2.56 5.47 -4.83
N MET A 29 -2.98 5.77 -3.60
CA MET A 29 -2.09 5.75 -2.43
C MET A 29 -1.64 4.33 -2.09
N GLU A 30 -2.53 3.35 -2.08
CA GLU A 30 -2.17 1.95 -1.86
C GLU A 30 -1.20 1.45 -2.94
N SER A 31 -1.43 1.80 -4.20
CA SER A 31 -0.54 1.45 -5.31
C SER A 31 0.86 2.01 -5.12
N GLU A 32 0.98 3.25 -4.64
CA GLU A 32 2.28 3.86 -4.34
C GLU A 32 2.97 3.21 -3.13
N ILE A 33 2.19 2.80 -2.10
CA ILE A 33 2.71 2.08 -0.92
C ILE A 33 3.26 0.71 -1.32
N ILE A 34 2.54 -0.02 -2.19
CA ILE A 34 2.99 -1.30 -2.76
C ILE A 34 4.24 -1.10 -3.63
N ARG A 35 4.26 -0.05 -4.47
CA ARG A 35 5.41 0.26 -5.34
C ARG A 35 6.70 0.50 -4.55
N ARG A 36 6.59 1.04 -3.33
CA ARG A 36 7.72 1.29 -2.41
C ARG A 36 8.01 0.11 -1.47
N SER A 37 7.31 -1.01 -1.61
CA SER A 37 7.43 -2.18 -0.72
C SER A 37 7.09 -1.89 0.75
N LEU A 38 6.17 -0.95 1.00
CA LEU A 38 5.77 -0.50 2.35
C LEU A 38 4.49 -1.18 2.86
N GLN A 39 3.93 -2.15 2.13
CA GLN A 39 2.70 -2.87 2.51
C GLN A 39 2.80 -3.54 3.89
N ASN A 40 4.00 -3.92 4.33
CA ASN A 40 4.24 -4.50 5.65
C ASN A 40 3.98 -3.52 6.80
N LYS A 41 3.94 -2.21 6.51
CA LYS A 41 3.60 -1.16 7.47
C LYS A 41 2.10 -0.84 7.51
N LEU A 42 1.32 -1.41 6.58
CA LEU A 42 -0.13 -1.23 6.57
C LEU A 42 -0.81 -2.21 7.52
N ASN A 43 -1.87 -1.76 8.16
CA ASN A 43 -2.76 -2.63 8.91
C ASN A 43 -3.59 -3.46 7.90
N PRO A 44 -3.55 -4.81 7.98
CA PRO A 44 -4.27 -5.68 7.07
C PRO A 44 -5.79 -5.47 7.08
N SER A 45 -6.36 -4.95 8.17
CA SER A 45 -7.79 -4.62 8.26
C SER A 45 -8.18 -3.35 7.50
N LYS A 46 -7.20 -2.51 7.12
CA LYS A 46 -7.43 -1.24 6.42
C LYS A 46 -6.94 -1.26 4.98
N CYS A 47 -6.22 -2.29 4.53
CA CYS A 47 -5.69 -2.39 3.17
C CYS A 47 -6.64 -3.20 2.27
N THR A 48 -7.12 -2.58 1.20
CA THR A 48 -8.10 -3.14 0.26
C THR A 48 -7.43 -4.07 -0.76
N ILE A 49 -6.13 -3.90 -1.02
CA ILE A 49 -5.40 -4.62 -2.12
C ILE A 49 -4.74 -5.94 -1.67
N GLN A 50 -4.84 -6.36 -0.39
CA GLN A 50 -4.15 -7.58 0.10
C GLN A 50 -4.62 -8.91 -0.50
N LYS A 51 -5.59 -8.95 -1.41
CA LYS A 51 -6.07 -10.20 -2.03
C LYS A 51 -5.34 -10.65 -3.30
N THR A 52 -4.44 -9.87 -3.90
CA THR A 52 -3.93 -10.22 -5.25
C THR A 52 -2.41 -10.36 -5.40
N THR A 53 -1.57 -10.02 -4.42
CA THR A 53 -0.09 -10.05 -4.61
C THR A 53 0.66 -11.06 -3.72
N LEU A 54 -0.01 -12.07 -3.16
CA LEU A 54 0.66 -13.17 -2.45
C LEU A 54 1.26 -14.26 -3.36
N GLN A 55 1.50 -14.01 -4.66
CA GLN A 55 2.09 -15.05 -5.53
C GLN A 55 3.21 -14.61 -6.48
N VAL A 56 3.88 -13.47 -6.26
CA VAL A 56 5.08 -13.21 -7.05
C VAL A 56 6.21 -12.75 -6.14
N HIS A 57 7.20 -13.64 -6.01
CA HIS A 57 8.58 -13.39 -5.61
C HIS A 57 9.02 -13.72 -4.17
N LEU A 58 8.93 -14.99 -3.75
CA LEU A 58 9.88 -15.58 -2.79
C LEU A 58 10.11 -17.11 -2.97
N GLU A 59 10.16 -17.67 -4.19
CA GLU A 59 10.68 -19.04 -4.42
C GLU A 59 11.36 -19.21 -5.80
N THR A 60 12.35 -18.36 -6.12
CA THR A 60 13.41 -18.82 -7.03
C THR A 60 14.57 -19.32 -6.17
N GLN A 61 14.52 -20.58 -5.77
CA GLN A 61 15.72 -21.35 -5.44
C GLN A 61 16.01 -22.30 -6.62
N PRO A 62 17.24 -22.29 -7.16
CA PRO A 62 17.60 -23.14 -8.29
C PRO A 62 17.69 -24.61 -7.85
N VAL A 63 17.17 -25.49 -8.70
CA VAL A 63 17.32 -26.96 -8.63
C VAL A 63 18.75 -27.39 -8.90
#